data_AF-A0A955XAL0-F1
#
_entry.id   AF-A0A955XAL0-F1
#
_cell.length_a   1.000
_cell.length_b   1.000
_cell.length_c   1.000
_cell.angle_alpha   90.00
_cell.angle_beta   90.00
_cell.angle_gamma   90.00
#
_symmetry.space_group_name_H-M   'P 1'
#
loop_
_entity.id
_entity.type
_entity.pdbx_description
1 polymer ?
#
loop_
_entity_poly.entity_id
_entity_poly.type
_entity_poly.pdbx_seq_one_letter_code
_entity_poly.pdbx_strand_id
1 'polypeptide(L)'
;MTIRFGPRLVGATEKTLNAILRRCLEGTGLSEPQWVTLRLARLATDGPVDAAGLADAVAKAAHFSDAADLVEGLAQRGLLEGGQVSARGVEAMAVVEGRIRALEDAAGLWADLAPDDVAATERVLNQVLDRARAALTRPAG
;
A
#
# COMPACT_ATOMS: atom_id res chain seq x y z
N MET A 1 -10.51 -17.78 -18.82
CA MET A 1 -9.10 -17.94 -19.25
C MET A 1 -8.22 -17.90 -18.00
N THR A 2 -7.39 -18.90 -17.75
CA THR A 2 -6.57 -18.97 -16.52
C THR A 2 -5.15 -18.45 -16.79
N ILE A 3 -4.66 -17.50 -15.99
CA ILE A 3 -3.28 -17.03 -16.05
C ILE A 3 -2.45 -17.89 -15.09
N ARG A 4 -1.32 -18.44 -15.55
CA ARG A 4 -0.42 -19.22 -14.68
C ARG A 4 0.25 -18.32 -13.63
N PHE A 5 0.53 -18.89 -12.45
CA PHE A 5 1.29 -18.18 -11.42
C PHE A 5 2.65 -17.69 -11.95
N GLY A 6 2.93 -16.42 -11.71
CA GLY A 6 4.11 -15.73 -12.23
C GLY A 6 3.87 -14.22 -12.38
N PRO A 7 4.86 -13.46 -12.90
CA PRO A 7 4.81 -11.99 -12.95
C PRO A 7 3.56 -11.42 -13.62
N ARG A 8 3.05 -12.10 -14.65
CA ARG A 8 1.83 -11.68 -15.36
C ARG A 8 0.58 -11.79 -14.49
N LEU A 9 0.42 -12.87 -13.72
CA LEU A 9 -0.71 -13.01 -12.81
C LEU A 9 -0.62 -11.97 -11.69
N VAL A 10 0.55 -11.86 -11.06
CA VAL A 10 0.79 -10.89 -9.97
C VAL A 10 0.48 -9.47 -10.43
N GLY A 11 1.03 -9.04 -11.57
CA GLY A 11 0.80 -7.69 -12.08
C GLY A 11 -0.65 -7.45 -12.55
N ALA A 12 -1.36 -8.47 -13.06
CA ALA A 12 -2.78 -8.34 -13.39
C ALA A 12 -3.64 -8.21 -12.13
N THR A 13 -3.34 -8.99 -11.09
CA THR A 13 -4.01 -8.91 -9.78
C THR A 13 -3.78 -7.54 -9.15
N GLU A 14 -2.52 -7.09 -9.02
CA GLU A 14 -2.17 -5.78 -8.47
C GLU A 14 -2.89 -4.65 -9.21
N LYS A 15 -2.83 -4.61 -10.54
CA LYS A 15 -3.49 -3.56 -11.34
C LYS A 15 -5.01 -3.52 -11.14
N THR A 16 -5.62 -4.69 -10.94
CA THR A 16 -7.06 -4.81 -10.70
C THR A 16 -7.41 -4.31 -9.30
N LEU A 17 -6.63 -4.69 -8.28
CA LEU A 17 -6.79 -4.18 -6.91
C LEU A 17 -6.54 -2.67 -6.85
N ASN A 18 -5.56 -2.13 -7.59
CA ASN A 18 -5.33 -0.68 -7.65
C ASN A 18 -6.47 0.05 -8.38
N ALA A 19 -7.14 -0.59 -9.36
CA ALA A 19 -8.34 -0.02 -9.98
C ALA A 19 -9.51 0.07 -8.99
N ILE A 20 -9.68 -0.95 -8.15
CA ILE A 20 -10.64 -0.93 -7.05
C ILE A 20 -10.28 0.18 -6.05
N LEU A 21 -9.02 0.28 -5.63
CA LEU A 21 -8.55 1.33 -4.74
C LEU A 21 -8.84 2.73 -5.32
N ARG A 22 -8.50 2.97 -6.59
CA ARG A 22 -8.77 4.27 -7.24
C ARG A 22 -10.25 4.62 -7.20
N ARG A 23 -11.14 3.67 -7.45
CA ARG A 23 -12.58 3.86 -7.31
C ARG A 23 -12.97 4.23 -5.88
N CYS A 24 -12.39 3.59 -4.87
CA CYS A 24 -12.65 3.93 -3.46
C CYS A 24 -12.13 5.33 -3.07
N LEU A 25 -11.04 5.78 -3.71
CA LEU A 25 -10.44 7.10 -3.49
C LEU A 25 -11.17 8.25 -4.20
N GLU A 26 -12.05 7.96 -5.16
CA GLU A 26 -12.82 8.98 -5.88
C GLU A 26 -13.57 9.92 -4.91
N GLY A 27 -13.44 11.22 -5.14
CA GLY A 27 -14.05 12.25 -4.30
C GLY A 27 -13.41 12.49 -2.93
N THR A 28 -12.34 11.76 -2.56
CA THR A 28 -11.61 11.99 -1.29
C THR A 28 -10.48 13.02 -1.42
N GLY A 29 -10.07 13.31 -2.65
CA GLY A 29 -8.89 14.13 -2.96
C GLY A 29 -7.56 13.44 -2.64
N LEU A 30 -7.54 12.16 -2.30
CA LEU A 30 -6.32 11.37 -2.11
C LEU A 30 -5.95 10.67 -3.43
N SER A 31 -4.65 10.70 -3.77
CA SER A 31 -4.08 9.83 -4.78
C SER A 31 -3.67 8.46 -4.20
N GLU A 32 -3.42 7.48 -5.06
CA GLU A 32 -2.91 6.17 -4.65
C GLU A 32 -1.56 6.28 -3.90
N PRO A 33 -0.54 7.04 -4.37
CA PRO A 33 0.68 7.24 -3.61
C PRO A 33 0.47 7.89 -2.24
N GLN A 34 -0.43 8.89 -2.14
CA GLN A 34 -0.78 9.52 -0.87
C GLN A 34 -1.46 8.54 0.10
N TRP A 35 -2.35 7.68 -0.42
CA TRP A 35 -2.98 6.61 0.34
C TRP A 35 -1.96 5.64 0.91
N VAL A 36 -1.03 5.17 0.07
CA VAL A 36 0.06 4.27 0.48
C VAL A 36 0.95 4.93 1.54
N THR A 37 1.30 6.20 1.38
CA THR A 37 2.08 6.96 2.38
C THR A 37 1.37 7.02 3.74
N LEU A 38 0.06 7.31 3.77
CA LEU A 38 -0.71 7.31 5.02
C LEU A 38 -0.77 5.92 5.67
N ARG A 39 -0.91 4.87 4.87
CA ARG A 39 -0.89 3.47 5.36
C ARG A 39 0.47 3.10 5.95
N LEU A 40 1.57 3.49 5.32
CA LEU A 40 2.92 3.27 5.84
C LEU A 40 3.18 4.05 7.13
N ALA A 41 2.75 5.32 7.19
CA ALA A 41 2.81 6.11 8.42
C ALA A 41 2.02 5.46 9.58
N ARG A 42 0.84 4.89 9.29
CA ARG A 42 0.00 4.22 10.29
C ARG A 42 0.57 2.90 10.80
N LEU A 43 1.27 2.15 9.94
CA LEU A 43 1.84 0.84 10.27
C LEU A 43 3.17 0.91 11.01
N ALA A 44 3.83 2.07 10.99
CA ALA A 44 5.09 2.25 11.70
C ALA A 44 4.86 2.29 13.22
N THR A 45 4.92 1.12 13.88
CA THR A 45 4.72 0.95 15.33
C THR A 45 5.82 1.56 16.19
N ASP A 46 7.05 1.67 15.66
CA ASP A 46 8.15 2.42 16.29
C ASP A 46 8.34 3.83 15.69
N GLY A 47 7.48 4.19 14.73
CA GLY A 47 7.40 5.49 14.06
C GLY A 47 8.64 5.85 13.21
N PRO A 48 8.47 6.46 12.02
CA PRO A 48 9.45 7.44 11.60
C PRO A 48 9.47 8.58 12.63
N VAL A 49 10.68 8.95 13.07
CA VAL A 49 10.88 9.96 14.13
C VAL A 49 10.39 11.35 13.68
N ASP A 50 10.35 11.58 12.37
CA ASP A 50 9.93 12.83 11.74
C ASP A 50 9.46 12.60 10.28
N ALA A 51 9.16 13.70 9.58
CA ALA A 51 8.75 13.69 8.18
C ALA A 51 9.82 13.11 7.23
N ALA A 52 11.10 13.31 7.52
CA ALA A 52 12.20 12.80 6.70
C ALA A 52 12.33 11.27 6.84
N GLY A 53 12.25 10.76 8.06
CA GLY A 53 12.20 9.33 8.32
C GLY A 53 11.00 8.65 7.64
N LEU A 54 9.85 9.32 7.57
CA LEU A 54 8.69 8.80 6.85
C LEU A 54 8.96 8.77 5.35
N ALA A 55 9.53 9.84 4.79
CA ALA A 55 9.87 9.91 3.37
C ALA A 55 10.86 8.79 2.98
N ASP A 56 11.88 8.52 3.80
CA ASP A 56 12.82 7.41 3.58
C ASP A 56 12.11 6.05 3.64
N ALA A 57 11.22 5.85 4.62
CA ALA A 57 10.44 4.62 4.72
C ALA A 57 9.54 4.41 3.50
N VAL A 58 8.89 5.47 3.00
CA VAL A 58 8.05 5.45 1.79
C VAL A 58 8.88 5.16 0.55
N ALA A 59 10.00 5.85 0.36
CA ALA A 59 10.90 5.63 -0.78
C ALA A 59 11.40 4.18 -0.81
N LYS A 60 11.74 3.62 0.35
CA LYS A 60 12.22 2.23 0.47
C LYS A 60 11.13 1.20 0.25
N ALA A 61 9.94 1.41 0.83
CA ALA A 61 8.87 0.42 0.83
C ALA A 61 8.05 0.43 -0.46
N ALA A 62 7.78 1.61 -1.00
CA ALA A 62 6.91 1.82 -2.16
C ALA A 62 7.68 2.16 -3.44
N HIS A 63 9.00 2.37 -3.36
CA HIS A 63 9.84 2.76 -4.50
C HIS A 63 9.41 4.08 -5.18
N PHE A 64 8.77 4.97 -4.43
CA PHE A 64 8.39 6.31 -4.90
C PHE A 64 9.60 7.24 -4.86
N SER A 65 9.95 7.83 -6.00
CA SER A 65 11.04 8.81 -6.12
C SER A 65 10.69 10.18 -5.54
N ASP A 66 9.40 10.49 -5.43
CA ASP A 66 8.79 11.73 -4.94
C ASP A 66 8.28 11.59 -3.49
N ALA A 67 8.86 10.68 -2.70
CA ALA A 67 8.38 10.38 -1.35
C ALA A 67 8.34 11.60 -0.41
N ALA A 68 9.32 12.51 -0.52
CA ALA A 68 9.34 13.75 0.26
C ALA A 68 8.15 14.66 -0.08
N ASP A 69 7.87 14.85 -1.37
CA ASP A 69 6.76 15.67 -1.86
C ASP A 69 5.40 15.08 -1.43
N LEU A 70 5.29 13.74 -1.41
CA LEU A 70 4.08 13.05 -0.92
C LEU A 70 3.84 13.31 0.58
N VAL A 71 4.90 13.25 1.40
CA VAL A 71 4.81 13.53 2.83
C VAL A 71 4.47 14.99 3.08
N GLU A 72 5.15 15.92 2.40
CA GLU A 72 4.87 17.35 2.51
C GLU A 72 3.43 17.67 2.10
N GLY A 73 2.97 17.17 0.94
CA GLY A 73 1.61 17.42 0.46
C GLY A 73 0.53 16.88 1.40
N LEU A 74 0.78 15.77 2.09
CA LEU A 74 -0.12 15.24 3.12
C LEU A 74 -0.10 16.08 4.41
N ALA A 75 1.07 16.60 4.81
CA ALA A 75 1.20 17.51 5.94
C ALA A 75 0.51 18.85 5.69
N GLN A 76 0.67 19.43 4.50
CA GLN A 76 -0.02 20.65 4.07
C GLN A 76 -1.56 20.49 4.09
N ARG A 77 -2.05 19.28 3.87
CA ARG A 77 -3.48 18.93 3.98
C ARG A 77 -3.96 18.63 5.41
N GLY A 78 -3.05 18.69 6.38
CA GLY A 78 -3.31 18.37 7.78
C GLY A 78 -3.61 16.88 8.03
N LEU A 79 -3.18 15.98 7.12
CA LEU A 79 -3.38 14.52 7.25
C LEU A 79 -2.18 13.84 7.93
N LEU A 80 -1.02 14.50 7.92
CA LEU A 80 0.16 14.14 8.68
C LEU A 80 0.55 15.28 9.63
N GLU A 81 1.13 14.92 10.77
CA GLU A 81 1.76 15.81 11.74
C GLU A 81 3.04 15.15 12.25
N GLY A 82 4.20 15.79 12.05
CA GLY A 82 5.49 15.25 12.50
C GLY A 82 5.84 13.86 11.93
N GLY A 83 5.39 13.52 10.71
CA GLY A 83 5.61 12.19 10.12
C GLY A 83 4.62 11.11 10.61
N GLN A 84 3.66 11.47 11.45
CA GLN A 84 2.61 10.59 11.97
C GLN A 84 1.24 10.96 11.38
N VAL A 85 0.32 10.01 11.33
CA VAL A 85 -1.06 10.27 10.88
C VAL A 85 -1.77 11.13 11.93
N SER A 86 -2.28 12.29 11.51
CA SER A 86 -3.05 13.18 12.37
C SER A 86 -4.44 12.61 12.67
N ALA A 87 -5.20 13.21 13.61
CA ALA A 87 -6.59 12.82 13.85
C ALA A 87 -7.46 12.91 12.57
N ARG A 88 -7.30 13.99 11.81
CA ARG A 88 -7.95 14.17 10.50
C ARG A 88 -7.50 13.11 9.48
N GLY A 89 -6.22 12.74 9.52
CA GLY A 89 -5.68 11.64 8.72
C GLY A 89 -6.37 10.31 9.03
N VAL A 90 -6.56 9.99 10.31
CA VAL A 90 -7.26 8.77 10.75
C VAL A 90 -8.71 8.76 10.27
N GLU A 91 -9.43 9.87 10.37
CA GLU A 91 -10.80 9.99 9.86
C GLU A 91 -10.87 9.79 8.34
N ALA A 92 -9.98 10.43 7.59
CA ALA A 92 -9.89 10.29 6.15
C ALA A 92 -9.58 8.83 5.76
N MET A 93 -8.70 8.16 6.51
CA MET A 93 -8.40 6.75 6.30
C MET A 93 -9.59 5.85 6.58
N ALA A 94 -10.32 6.07 7.67
CA ALA A 94 -11.50 5.28 8.01
C ALA A 94 -12.58 5.34 6.91
N VAL A 95 -12.76 6.50 6.26
CA VAL A 95 -13.68 6.64 5.12
C VAL A 95 -13.26 5.76 3.94
N VAL A 96 -11.98 5.78 3.57
CA VAL A 96 -11.46 4.97 2.46
C VAL A 96 -11.50 3.49 2.80
N GLU A 97 -11.08 3.11 4.01
CA GLU A 97 -11.12 1.71 4.49
C GLU A 97 -12.54 1.16 4.52
N GLY A 98 -13.51 1.95 4.96
CA GLY A 98 -14.92 1.57 4.94
C GLY A 98 -15.42 1.30 3.51
N ARG A 99 -15.03 2.14 2.54
CA ARG A 99 -15.38 1.94 1.12
C ARG A 99 -14.73 0.69 0.53
N ILE A 100 -13.46 0.43 0.87
CA ILE A 100 -12.73 -0.76 0.44
C ILE A 100 -13.44 -2.00 0.97
N ARG A 101 -13.64 -2.09 2.30
CA ARG A 101 -14.31 -3.24 2.95
C ARG A 101 -15.70 -3.49 2.36
N ALA A 102 -16.52 -2.45 2.22
CA ALA A 102 -17.87 -2.59 1.67
C ALA A 102 -17.86 -3.15 0.24
N LEU A 103 -16.89 -2.76 -0.59
CA LEU A 103 -16.75 -3.27 -1.96
C LEU A 103 -16.23 -4.72 -1.95
N GLU A 104 -15.21 -5.01 -1.15
CA GLU A 104 -14.63 -6.35 -1.01
C GLU A 104 -15.67 -7.37 -0.52
N ASP A 105 -16.46 -7.00 0.48
CA ASP A 105 -17.55 -7.82 1.02
C ASP A 105 -18.65 -8.04 -0.02
N ALA A 106 -19.10 -6.98 -0.68
CA ALA A 106 -20.14 -7.07 -1.71
C ALA A 106 -19.72 -7.90 -2.92
N ALA A 107 -18.42 -7.88 -3.25
CA ALA A 107 -17.85 -8.67 -4.34
C ALA A 107 -17.49 -10.11 -3.92
N GLY A 108 -17.51 -10.43 -2.62
CA GLY A 108 -16.98 -11.67 -2.09
C GLY A 108 -15.50 -11.87 -2.44
N LEU A 109 -14.72 -10.79 -2.54
CA LEU A 109 -13.38 -10.81 -3.12
C LEU A 109 -12.44 -11.80 -2.41
N TRP A 110 -12.58 -11.88 -1.09
CA TRP A 110 -11.78 -12.73 -0.21
C TRP A 110 -12.57 -13.91 0.36
N ALA A 111 -13.84 -14.07 -0.03
CA ALA A 111 -14.70 -15.12 0.49
C ALA A 111 -14.30 -16.49 -0.08
N ASP A 112 -14.51 -17.53 0.74
CA ASP A 112 -14.38 -18.94 0.34
C ASP A 112 -13.01 -19.38 -0.23
N LEU A 113 -11.95 -18.62 0.04
CA LEU A 113 -10.58 -19.03 -0.29
C LEU A 113 -10.14 -20.19 0.63
N ALA A 114 -9.59 -21.26 0.04
CA ALA A 114 -9.10 -22.40 0.81
C ALA A 114 -7.92 -21.98 1.72
N PRO A 115 -7.96 -22.24 3.04
CA PRO A 115 -6.93 -21.77 3.97
C PRO A 115 -5.51 -22.22 3.61
N ASP A 116 -5.36 -23.45 3.13
CA ASP A 116 -4.06 -23.99 2.72
C ASP A 116 -3.48 -23.27 1.50
N ASP A 117 -4.34 -22.87 0.55
CA ASP A 117 -3.95 -22.11 -0.64
C ASP A 117 -3.57 -20.68 -0.29
N VAL A 118 -4.29 -20.05 0.65
CA VAL A 118 -3.94 -18.73 1.19
C VAL A 118 -2.57 -18.77 1.86
N ALA A 119 -2.34 -19.74 2.75
CA ALA A 119 -1.07 -19.89 3.44
C ALA A 119 0.09 -20.20 2.47
N ALA A 120 -0.15 -21.02 1.44
CA ALA A 120 0.83 -21.29 0.40
C ALA A 120 1.16 -20.03 -0.43
N THR A 121 0.14 -19.28 -0.82
CA THR A 121 0.28 -18.02 -1.56
C THR A 121 1.07 -17.00 -0.75
N GLU A 122 0.76 -16.83 0.53
CA GLU A 122 1.48 -15.94 1.44
C GLU A 122 2.97 -16.29 1.52
N ARG A 123 3.30 -17.57 1.73
CA ARG A 123 4.71 -18.02 1.78
C ARG A 123 5.45 -17.73 0.49
N VAL A 124 4.83 -18.03 -0.66
CA VAL A 124 5.47 -17.85 -1.96
C VAL A 124 5.68 -16.36 -2.28
N LEU A 125 4.67 -15.52 -2.07
CA LEU A 125 4.77 -14.09 -2.36
C LEU A 125 5.81 -13.41 -1.47
N ASN A 126 5.87 -13.75 -0.18
CA ASN A 126 6.94 -13.26 0.71
C ASN A 126 8.33 -13.70 0.24
N GLN A 127 8.49 -14.97 -0.15
CA GLN A 127 9.78 -15.44 -0.68
C GLN A 127 10.20 -14.72 -1.96
N VAL A 128 9.25 -14.43 -2.86
CA VAL A 128 9.51 -13.65 -4.09
C VAL A 128 9.89 -12.22 -3.74
N LEU A 129 9.18 -11.58 -2.79
CA LEU A 129 9.44 -10.22 -2.34
C LEU A 129 10.85 -10.08 -1.74
N ASP A 130 11.27 -11.01 -0.88
CA ASP A 130 12.62 -11.00 -0.29
C ASP A 130 13.71 -11.16 -1.36
N ARG A 131 13.49 -12.08 -2.32
CA ARG A 131 14.41 -12.28 -3.45
C ARG A 131 14.50 -11.05 -4.35
N ALA A 132 13.37 -10.38 -4.61
CA ALA A 132 13.32 -9.16 -5.40
C ALA A 132 14.09 -8.02 -4.72
N ARG A 133 13.89 -7.81 -3.42
CA ARG A 133 14.64 -6.84 -2.62
C ARG A 133 16.15 -7.13 -2.64
N ALA A 134 16.55 -8.38 -2.48
CA ALA A 134 17.95 -8.79 -2.56
C ALA A 134 18.57 -8.65 -3.97
N ALA A 135 17.75 -8.64 -5.02
CA ALA A 135 18.20 -8.38 -6.38
C ALA A 135 18.49 -6.89 -6.60
N LEU A 136 17.70 -5.98 -6.00
CA LEU A 136 17.88 -4.52 -6.12
C LEU A 136 19.14 -4.00 -5.42
N THR A 137 19.67 -4.73 -4.44
CA THR A 137 20.88 -4.35 -3.70
C THR A 137 22.17 -4.95 -4.26
N ARG A 138 22.06 -5.84 -5.26
CA ARG A 138 23.24 -6.43 -5.93
C ARG A 138 23.83 -5.43 -6.92
N PRO A 139 25.16 -5.21 -6.94
CA PRO A 139 25.78 -4.40 -7.98
C PRO A 139 25.54 -5.06 -9.34
N ALA A 140 25.27 -4.23 -10.36
CA ALA A 140 25.22 -4.71 -11.74
C ALA A 140 26.59 -5.32 -12.07
N GLY A 141 26.60 -6.62 -12.38
CA GLY A 141 27.79 -7.33 -12.85
C GLY A 141 28.17 -6.95 -14.27
#